data_AF-A0A4Z1K931-F1
#
_entry.id   AF-A0A4Z1K931-F1
#
_cell.length_a   1.000
_cell.length_b   1.000
_cell.length_c   1.000
_cell.angle_alpha   90.00
_cell.angle_beta   90.00
_cell.angle_gamma   90.00
#
_symmetry.space_group_name_H-M   'P 1'
#
loop_
_entity.id
_entity.type
_entity.pdbx_description
1 polymer ?
#
loop_
_entity_poly.entity_id
_entity_poly.type
_entity_poly.pdbx_seq_one_letter_code
_entity_poly.pdbx_strand_id
1 'polypeptide(L)'
;MSQTAYIQELTIDFEQYHTDLVADLQLWDNAIDGTIANRVFQTFCALNRLHLKIVFIERRKALIERMSSLPADARAELLREYERLLVLMYPMRQWYEVIRDDYRALQTARRNGDWETARELEEELDLEPGHV
;
A
#
# COMPACT_ATOMS: atom_id res chain seq x y z
N MET A 1 -25.13 -4.32 24.32
CA MET A 1 -25.17 -3.88 22.91
C MET A 1 -25.89 -4.94 22.10
N SER A 2 -26.71 -4.55 21.12
CA SER A 2 -27.41 -5.50 20.23
C SER A 2 -26.44 -6.07 19.18
N GLN A 3 -26.76 -7.24 18.60
CA GLN A 3 -25.97 -7.82 17.50
C GLN A 3 -25.86 -6.87 16.30
N THR A 4 -26.91 -6.10 16.02
CA THR A 4 -26.93 -5.08 14.96
C THR A 4 -25.90 -3.97 15.21
N ALA A 5 -25.74 -3.51 16.46
CA ALA A 5 -24.75 -2.50 16.80
C ALA A 5 -23.31 -3.01 16.60
N TYR A 6 -23.05 -4.28 16.93
CA TYR A 6 -21.74 -4.90 16.69
C TYR A 6 -21.43 -5.06 15.19
N ILE A 7 -22.42 -5.44 14.37
CA ILE A 7 -22.24 -5.52 12.92
C ILE A 7 -21.92 -4.13 12.37
N GLN A 8 -22.66 -3.09 12.78
CA GLN A 8 -22.41 -1.72 12.35
C GLN A 8 -21.02 -1.19 12.75
N GLU A 9 -20.48 -1.58 13.92
CA GLU A 9 -19.13 -1.20 14.35
C GLU A 9 -18.04 -1.90 13.51
N LEU A 10 -18.32 -3.11 13.02
CA LEU A 10 -17.41 -3.91 12.21
C LEU A 10 -17.55 -3.59 10.71
N THR A 11 -18.67 -3.02 10.29
CA THR A 11 -18.87 -2.51 8.94
C THR A 11 -18.20 -1.14 8.82
N ILE A 12 -17.08 -1.11 8.10
CA ILE A 12 -16.59 0.14 7.52
C ILE A 12 -17.36 0.42 6.23
N ASP A 13 -17.31 1.65 5.73
CA ASP A 13 -17.76 1.95 4.38
C ASP A 13 -16.77 1.33 3.38
N PHE A 14 -16.98 0.05 3.05
CA PHE A 14 -16.07 -0.73 2.21
C PHE A 14 -15.90 -0.12 0.82
N GLU A 15 -16.96 0.46 0.26
CA GLU A 15 -16.93 1.09 -1.06
C GLU A 15 -16.18 2.42 -1.04
N GLN A 16 -16.40 3.25 -0.02
CA GLN A 16 -15.60 4.46 0.17
C GLN A 16 -14.14 4.10 0.42
N TYR A 17 -13.86 3.09 1.24
CA TYR A 17 -12.50 2.67 1.54
C TYR A 17 -11.77 2.11 0.32
N HIS A 18 -12.48 1.38 -0.54
CA HIS A 18 -11.95 0.92 -1.83
C HIS A 18 -11.65 2.12 -2.76
N THR A 19 -12.61 3.04 -2.89
CA THR A 19 -12.44 4.29 -3.64
C THR A 19 -11.21 5.08 -3.18
N ASP A 20 -11.04 5.23 -1.86
CA ASP A 20 -9.92 5.93 -1.25
C ASP A 20 -8.58 5.22 -1.50
N LEU A 21 -8.56 3.89 -1.57
CA LEU A 21 -7.34 3.13 -1.91
C LEU A 21 -6.92 3.33 -3.36
N VAL A 22 -7.88 3.32 -4.27
CA VAL A 22 -7.63 3.57 -5.70
C VAL A 22 -7.23 5.04 -5.91
N ALA A 23 -7.85 5.98 -5.21
CA ALA A 23 -7.47 7.39 -5.26
C ALA A 23 -6.07 7.62 -4.67
N ASP A 24 -5.73 6.98 -3.55
CA ASP A 24 -4.37 7.01 -3.00
C ASP A 24 -3.39 6.53 -4.09
N LEU A 25 -3.62 5.38 -4.75
CA LEU A 25 -2.75 4.88 -5.84
C LEU A 25 -2.51 5.93 -6.94
N GLN A 26 -3.59 6.52 -7.46
CA GLN A 26 -3.51 7.51 -8.53
C GLN A 26 -2.77 8.77 -8.09
N LEU A 27 -2.99 9.22 -6.86
CA LEU A 27 -2.26 10.35 -6.30
C LEU A 27 -0.77 10.04 -6.16
N TRP A 28 -0.41 8.82 -5.75
CA TRP A 28 1.00 8.45 -5.59
C TRP A 28 1.75 8.37 -6.92
N ASP A 29 1.12 7.84 -7.96
CA ASP A 29 1.70 7.81 -9.30
C ASP A 29 2.09 9.22 -9.78
N ASN A 30 1.26 10.22 -9.43
CA ASN A 30 1.51 11.62 -9.75
C ASN A 30 2.41 12.36 -8.73
N ALA A 31 2.55 11.86 -7.50
CA ALA A 31 3.24 12.57 -6.41
C ALA A 31 4.72 12.17 -6.26
N ILE A 32 5.12 11.01 -6.80
CA ILE A 32 6.52 10.58 -6.79
C ILE A 32 7.28 11.41 -7.83
N ASP A 33 7.95 12.45 -7.36
CA ASP A 33 8.64 13.39 -8.22
C ASP A 33 9.87 14.02 -7.54
N GLY A 34 10.65 14.78 -8.30
CA GLY A 34 11.85 15.47 -7.86
C GLY A 34 13.05 14.54 -7.73
N THR A 35 13.96 14.91 -6.82
CA THR A 35 15.24 14.21 -6.64
C THR A 35 15.05 12.76 -6.21
N ILE A 36 16.02 11.88 -6.52
CA ILE A 36 16.01 10.47 -6.06
C ILE A 36 15.84 10.37 -4.54
N ALA A 37 16.46 11.26 -3.76
CA ALA A 37 16.29 11.29 -2.31
C ALA A 37 14.83 11.56 -1.91
N ASN A 38 14.14 12.45 -2.61
CA ASN A 38 12.72 12.73 -2.38
C ASN A 38 11.85 11.52 -2.77
N ARG A 39 12.12 10.90 -3.93
CA ARG A 39 11.40 9.72 -4.41
C ARG A 39 11.54 8.52 -3.45
N VAL A 40 12.74 8.28 -2.89
CA VAL A 40 12.96 7.28 -1.82
C VAL A 40 12.15 7.58 -0.57
N PHE A 41 12.08 8.86 -0.16
CA PHE A 41 11.33 9.25 1.03
C PHE A 41 9.82 9.11 0.82
N GLN A 42 9.30 9.59 -0.31
CA GLN A 42 7.88 9.52 -0.65
C GLN A 42 7.39 8.07 -0.74
N THR A 43 8.14 7.19 -1.41
CA THR A 43 7.81 5.76 -1.49
C THR A 43 7.84 5.08 -0.13
N PHE A 44 8.79 5.43 0.75
CA PHE A 44 8.79 4.96 2.14
C PHE A 44 7.53 5.40 2.91
N CYS A 45 7.12 6.66 2.79
CA CYS A 45 5.90 7.16 3.42
C CYS A 45 4.65 6.45 2.88
N ALA A 46 4.55 6.24 1.57
CA ALA A 46 3.45 5.52 0.92
C ALA A 46 3.33 4.10 1.47
N LEU A 47 4.45 3.38 1.49
CA LEU A 47 4.49 2.00 1.93
C LEU A 47 4.07 1.87 3.41
N ASN A 48 4.55 2.76 4.28
CA ASN A 48 4.15 2.74 5.69
C ASN A 48 2.66 3.01 5.87
N ARG A 49 2.11 3.98 5.14
CA ARG A 49 0.67 4.28 5.18
C ARG A 49 -0.15 3.08 4.73
N LEU A 50 0.24 2.43 3.62
CA LEU A 50 -0.42 1.22 3.12
C LEU A 50 -0.27 0.06 4.11
N HIS A 51 0.91 -0.12 4.70
CA HIS A 51 1.15 -1.16 5.71
C HIS A 51 0.22 -1.00 6.92
N LEU A 52 0.07 0.23 7.44
CA LEU A 52 -0.85 0.49 8.55
C LEU A 52 -2.31 0.18 8.18
N LYS A 53 -2.72 0.48 6.94
CA LYS A 53 -4.06 0.11 6.42
C LYS A 53 -4.23 -1.42 6.36
N ILE A 54 -3.25 -2.15 5.84
CA ILE A 54 -3.27 -3.62 5.79
C ILE A 54 -3.41 -4.20 7.21
N VAL A 55 -2.57 -3.76 8.15
CA VAL A 55 -2.61 -4.24 9.54
C VAL A 55 -3.97 -3.97 10.19
N PHE A 56 -4.57 -2.81 9.93
CA PHE A 56 -5.92 -2.51 10.41
C PHE A 56 -6.96 -3.50 9.87
N ILE A 57 -6.95 -3.76 8.56
CA ILE A 57 -7.86 -4.69 7.91
C ILE A 57 -7.66 -6.13 8.40
N GLU A 58 -6.42 -6.61 8.46
CA GLU A 58 -6.08 -7.95 8.97
C GLU A 58 -6.57 -8.14 10.41
N ARG A 59 -6.38 -7.14 11.28
CA ARG A 59 -6.85 -7.20 12.67
C ARG A 59 -8.36 -7.26 12.77
N ARG A 60 -9.08 -6.48 11.96
CA ARG A 60 -10.55 -6.51 11.91
C ARG A 60 -11.06 -7.85 11.40
N LYS A 61 -10.48 -8.36 10.31
CA LYS A 61 -10.79 -9.69 9.78
C LYS A 61 -10.57 -10.79 10.84
N ALA A 62 -9.41 -10.82 11.48
CA ALA A 62 -9.09 -11.80 12.52
C ALA A 62 -10.01 -11.72 13.75
N LEU A 63 -10.48 -10.53 14.11
CA LEU A 63 -11.49 -10.35 15.15
C LEU A 63 -12.82 -11.01 14.75
N ILE A 64 -13.28 -10.77 13.52
CA ILE A 64 -14.54 -11.30 12.98
C ILE A 64 -14.50 -12.83 12.88
N GLU A 65 -13.38 -13.42 12.45
CA GLU A 65 -13.18 -14.87 12.41
C GLU A 65 -13.41 -15.53 13.77
N ARG A 66 -13.02 -14.84 14.85
CA ARG A 66 -13.12 -15.33 16.23
C ARG A 66 -14.46 -15.03 16.89
N MET A 67 -15.30 -14.19 16.29
CA MET A 67 -16.61 -13.84 16.83
C MET A 67 -17.65 -14.91 16.52
N SER A 68 -17.86 -15.83 17.46
CA SER A 68 -18.93 -16.83 17.41
C SER A 68 -20.33 -16.24 17.67
N SER A 69 -20.42 -15.03 18.21
CA SER A 69 -21.67 -14.32 18.50
C SER A 69 -22.33 -13.68 17.27
N LEU A 70 -21.61 -13.59 16.15
CA LEU A 70 -22.13 -13.06 14.89
C LEU A 70 -22.92 -14.16 14.15
N PRO A 71 -24.07 -13.82 13.53
CA PRO A 71 -24.74 -14.71 12.59
C PRO A 71 -23.78 -15.17 11.50
N ALA A 72 -23.84 -16.45 11.13
CA ALA A 72 -22.90 -17.07 10.20
C ALA A 72 -22.84 -16.34 8.85
N ASP A 73 -24.00 -15.95 8.30
CA ASP A 73 -24.10 -15.25 7.02
C ASP A 73 -23.49 -13.85 7.09
N ALA A 74 -23.80 -13.09 8.16
CA ALA A 74 -23.24 -11.75 8.37
C ALA A 74 -21.72 -11.80 8.58
N ARG A 75 -21.23 -12.82 9.30
CA ARG A 75 -19.80 -13.05 9.47
C ARG A 75 -19.13 -13.38 8.14
N ALA A 76 -19.73 -14.25 7.33
CA ALA A 76 -19.21 -14.62 6.02
C ALA A 76 -19.14 -13.41 5.07
N GLU A 77 -20.17 -12.57 5.05
CA GLU A 77 -20.20 -11.33 4.25
C GLU A 77 -19.06 -10.39 4.65
N LEU A 78 -18.94 -10.06 5.94
CA LEU A 78 -17.90 -9.16 6.42
C LEU A 78 -16.49 -9.70 6.09
N LEU A 79 -16.26 -11.00 6.28
CA LEU A 79 -14.97 -11.60 5.96
C LEU A 79 -14.65 -11.51 4.47
N ARG A 80 -15.64 -11.71 3.59
CA ARG A 80 -15.47 -11.54 2.15
C ARG A 80 -15.10 -10.09 1.78
N GLU A 81 -15.76 -9.11 2.40
CA GLU A 81 -15.46 -7.69 2.13
C GLU A 81 -14.07 -7.28 2.59
N TYR A 82 -13.66 -7.74 3.78
CA TYR A 82 -12.28 -7.52 4.25
C TYR A 82 -11.24 -8.24 3.38
N GLU A 83 -11.53 -9.46 2.91
CA GLU A 83 -10.66 -10.18 1.98
C GLU A 83 -10.53 -9.43 0.64
N ARG A 84 -11.63 -8.91 0.10
CA ARG A 84 -11.64 -8.10 -1.13
C ARG A 84 -10.68 -6.92 -1.03
N LEU A 85 -10.67 -6.22 0.11
CA LEU A 85 -9.73 -5.12 0.35
C LEU A 85 -8.27 -5.59 0.42
N LEU A 86 -7.99 -6.73 1.07
CA LEU A 86 -6.64 -7.28 1.15
C LEU A 86 -6.10 -7.74 -0.21
N VAL A 87 -6.95 -8.35 -1.03
CA VAL A 87 -6.62 -8.74 -2.42
C VAL A 87 -6.18 -7.55 -3.24
N LEU A 88 -6.72 -6.36 -2.99
CA LEU A 88 -6.26 -5.12 -3.62
C LEU A 88 -4.94 -4.62 -3.00
N MET A 89 -4.85 -4.57 -1.67
CA MET A 89 -3.73 -3.95 -0.97
C MET A 89 -2.39 -4.69 -1.07
N TYR A 90 -2.38 -6.04 -1.07
CA TYR A 90 -1.11 -6.78 -1.09
C TYR A 90 -0.33 -6.59 -2.41
N PRO A 91 -0.96 -6.69 -3.60
CA PRO A 91 -0.28 -6.35 -4.85
C PRO A 91 0.23 -4.90 -4.86
N MET A 92 -0.57 -3.95 -4.37
CA MET A 92 -0.13 -2.55 -4.24
C MET A 92 1.13 -2.43 -3.39
N ARG A 93 1.17 -3.14 -2.26
CA ARG A 93 2.31 -3.13 -1.35
C ARG A 93 3.56 -3.68 -2.04
N GLN A 94 3.44 -4.81 -2.74
CA GLN A 94 4.55 -5.40 -3.48
C GLN A 94 5.08 -4.44 -4.54
N TRP A 95 4.18 -3.79 -5.28
CA TRP A 95 4.55 -2.79 -6.27
C TRP A 95 5.32 -1.61 -5.66
N TYR A 96 4.87 -1.08 -4.51
CA TYR A 96 5.62 -0.03 -3.81
C TYR A 96 6.97 -0.49 -3.25
N GLU A 97 7.07 -1.74 -2.80
CA GLU A 97 8.34 -2.32 -2.34
C GLU A 97 9.36 -2.35 -3.47
N VAL A 98 8.96 -2.79 -4.66
CA VAL A 98 9.81 -2.80 -5.86
C VAL A 98 10.31 -1.40 -6.21
N ILE A 99 9.40 -0.43 -6.41
CA ILE A 99 9.79 0.94 -6.79
C ILE A 99 10.72 1.59 -5.76
N ARG A 100 10.44 1.39 -4.47
CA ARG A 100 11.31 1.92 -3.40
C ARG A 100 12.71 1.32 -3.49
N ASP A 101 12.79 0.02 -3.72
CA ASP A 101 14.05 -0.71 -3.78
C ASP A 101 14.86 -0.29 -5.02
N ASP A 102 14.20 -0.04 -6.16
CA ASP A 102 14.82 0.51 -7.36
C ASP A 102 15.39 1.91 -7.12
N TYR A 103 14.62 2.82 -6.50
CA TYR A 103 15.13 4.15 -6.15
C TYR A 103 16.28 4.11 -5.14
N ARG A 104 16.27 3.14 -4.21
CA ARG A 104 17.38 2.93 -3.28
C ARG A 104 18.62 2.37 -3.97
N ALA A 105 18.44 1.46 -4.92
CA ALA A 105 19.52 0.93 -5.75
C ALA A 105 20.19 2.08 -6.52
N LEU A 106 19.38 2.92 -7.19
CA LEU A 106 19.88 4.09 -7.91
C LEU A 106 20.59 5.09 -6.98
N GLN A 107 20.00 5.39 -5.82
CA GLN A 107 20.65 6.25 -4.82
C GLN A 107 22.00 5.70 -4.38
N THR A 108 22.11 4.38 -4.22
CA THR A 108 23.33 3.70 -3.78
C THR A 108 24.39 3.71 -4.88
N ALA A 109 24.03 3.42 -6.13
CA ALA A 109 24.93 3.48 -7.27
C ALA A 109 25.54 4.89 -7.44
N ARG A 110 24.70 5.93 -7.41
CA ARG A 110 25.16 7.34 -7.45
C ARG A 110 26.09 7.68 -6.28
N ARG A 111 25.79 7.22 -5.05
CA ARG A 111 26.64 7.45 -3.87
C ARG A 111 28.00 6.75 -3.97
N ASN A 112 28.06 5.59 -4.61
CA ASN A 112 29.27 4.81 -4.79
C ASN A 112 30.10 5.25 -6.00
N GLY A 113 29.59 6.17 -6.83
CA GLY A 113 30.21 6.57 -8.08
C GLY A 113 30.13 5.49 -9.18
N ASP A 114 29.21 4.55 -9.04
CA ASP A 114 28.94 3.50 -10.02
C ASP A 114 27.98 4.04 -11.09
N TRP A 115 28.55 4.79 -12.04
CA TRP A 115 27.78 5.51 -13.05
C TRP A 115 27.20 4.61 -14.14
N GLU A 116 27.79 3.44 -14.38
CA GLU A 116 27.24 2.46 -15.33
C GLU A 116 25.93 1.90 -14.80
N THR A 117 25.94 1.35 -13.57
CA THR A 117 24.72 0.87 -12.90
C THR A 117 23.69 1.97 -12.70
N ALA A 118 24.11 3.20 -12.34
CA ALA A 118 23.18 4.31 -12.16
C ALA A 118 22.46 4.69 -13.47
N ARG A 119 23.18 4.69 -14.60
CA ARG A 119 22.60 4.98 -15.91
C ARG A 119 21.61 3.92 -16.37
N GLU A 120 21.93 2.64 -16.15
CA GLU A 120 21.02 1.54 -16.47
C GLU A 120 19.71 1.64 -15.67
N LEU A 121 19.80 1.90 -14.36
CA LEU A 121 18.63 2.10 -13.51
C LEU A 121 17.83 3.36 -13.87
N GLU A 122 18.48 4.44 -14.28
CA GLU A 122 17.80 5.65 -14.77
C GLU A 122 16.99 5.37 -16.05
N GLU A 123 17.54 4.57 -16.96
CA GLU A 123 16.88 4.16 -18.20
C GLU A 123 15.69 3.22 -17.92
N GLU A 124 15.85 2.24 -17.03
CA GLU A 124 14.77 1.34 -16.61
C GLU A 124 13.62 2.07 -15.90
N LEU A 125 13.95 3.11 -15.13
CA LEU A 125 12.97 3.90 -14.38
C LEU A 125 12.40 5.10 -15.15
N ASP A 126 12.80 5.29 -16.42
CA ASP A 126 12.43 6.44 -17.26
C ASP A 126 12.71 7.80 -16.56
N LEU A 127 13.89 7.92 -15.95
CA LEU A 127 14.32 9.11 -15.22
C LEU A 127 15.36 9.90 -16.02
N GLU A 128 15.34 11.23 -15.89
CA GLU A 128 16.42 12.06 -16.42
C GLU A 128 17.76 11.70 -15.76
N PRO A 129 18.86 11.65 -16.56
CA PRO A 129 20.17 11.34 -16.02
C PRO A 129 20.53 12.26 -14.86
N GLY A 130 21.01 11.67 -13.77
CA GLY A 130 21.50 12.46 -12.64
C GLY A 130 22.81 13.14 -13.01
N HIS A 131 22.76 14.33 -13.60
CA HIS A 131 23.97 15.12 -13.84
C HIS A 131 24.65 15.46 -12.50
N VAL A 132 25.82 14.86 -12.29
CA VAL A 132 26.86 15.34 -11.36
C VAL A 132 28.13 15.53 -12.18
#